data_AF-I0HAY8-F1
#
_entry.id   AF-I0HAY8-F1
#
_cell.length_a   1.000
_cell.length_b   1.000
_cell.length_c   1.000
_cell.angle_alpha   90.00
_cell.angle_beta   90.00
_cell.angle_gamma   90.00
#
_symmetry.space_group_name_H-M   'P 1'
#
loop_
_entity.id
_entity.type
_entity.pdbx_description
1 polymer ?
#
loop_
_entity_poly.entity_id
_entity_poly.type
_entity_poly.pdbx_seq_one_letter_code
_entity_poly.pdbx_strand_id
1 'polypeptide(L)'
;MTCWRRWQRWVEAGVLDRLPHMLLAKLSAANRIDWSRAAMGGGHIDEKRGAGIGPSPVNRGKPCSKHHLIYDGNGTPLFALTRSANDPDIKRALDLLDCSADRPGRPRRRFKALLAEKACSSAAFR
;
A
#
# COMPACT_ATOMS: atom_id res chain seq x y z
N MET A 1 -24.97 7.10 18.53
CA MET A 1 -23.94 7.27 17.46
C MET A 1 -23.49 5.88 17.05
N THR A 2 -23.69 5.46 15.79
CA THR A 2 -23.22 4.14 15.34
C THR A 2 -21.76 4.22 14.88
N CYS A 3 -21.01 3.14 15.04
CA CYS A 3 -19.62 3.05 14.58
C CYS A 3 -19.48 3.44 13.09
N TRP A 4 -20.47 3.08 12.25
CA TRP A 4 -20.51 3.45 10.84
C TRP A 4 -20.53 4.96 10.59
N ARG A 5 -21.39 5.72 11.29
CA ARG A 5 -21.45 7.18 11.12
C ARG A 5 -20.17 7.86 11.61
N ARG A 6 -19.53 7.31 12.65
CA ARG A 6 -18.22 7.79 13.11
C ARG A 6 -17.14 7.53 12.06
N TRP A 7 -17.13 6.35 11.46
CA TRP A 7 -16.23 5.97 10.37
C TRP A 7 -16.39 6.89 9.16
N GLN A 8 -17.62 7.10 8.67
CA GLN A 8 -17.86 8.01 7.54
C GLN A 8 -17.36 9.43 7.82
N ARG A 9 -17.61 9.98 9.01
CA ARG A 9 -17.08 11.30 9.38
C ARG A 9 -15.56 11.37 9.36
N TRP A 10 -14.87 10.29 9.72
CA TRP A 10 -13.40 10.23 9.65
C TRP A 10 -12.90 10.14 8.21
N VAL A 11 -13.60 9.39 7.35
CA VAL A 11 -13.33 9.35 5.91
C VAL A 11 -13.52 10.72 5.29
N GLU A 12 -14.67 11.37 5.51
CA GLU A 12 -14.99 12.70 4.99
C GLU A 12 -14.00 13.76 5.49
N ALA A 13 -13.55 13.63 6.74
CA ALA A 13 -12.53 14.50 7.30
C ALA A 13 -11.10 14.13 6.86
N GLY A 14 -10.88 13.11 6.02
CA GLY A 14 -9.54 12.67 5.58
C GLY A 14 -8.64 12.23 6.75
N VAL A 15 -9.21 11.74 7.85
CA VAL A 15 -8.43 11.27 9.02
C VAL A 15 -7.64 10.02 8.65
N LEU A 16 -8.26 9.12 7.90
CA LEU A 16 -7.63 7.87 7.48
C LEU A 16 -6.50 8.09 6.49
N ASP A 17 -6.58 9.13 5.66
CA ASP A 17 -5.49 9.50 4.76
C ASP A 17 -4.32 10.13 5.53
N ARG A 18 -4.60 10.98 6.52
CA ARG A 18 -3.56 11.72 7.27
C ARG A 18 -2.83 10.88 8.30
N LEU A 19 -3.51 9.94 8.97
CA LEU A 19 -2.95 9.19 10.08
C LEU A 19 -1.70 8.35 9.70
N PRO A 20 -1.68 7.59 8.57
CA PRO A 20 -0.49 6.87 8.13
C PRO A 20 0.70 7.79 7.85
N HIS A 21 0.46 8.92 7.17
CA HIS A 21 1.53 9.91 6.88
C HIS A 21 2.15 10.46 8.16
N MET A 22 1.32 10.77 9.17
CA MET A 22 1.81 11.25 10.47
C MET A 22 2.64 10.18 11.21
N LEU A 23 2.18 8.93 11.19
CA LEU A 23 2.91 7.81 11.82
C LEU A 23 4.25 7.57 11.12
N LEU A 24 4.27 7.55 9.78
CA LEU A 24 5.49 7.37 8.99
C LEU A 24 6.47 8.52 9.19
N ALA A 25 5.98 9.76 9.26
CA ALA A 25 6.82 10.93 9.57
C ALA A 25 7.48 10.78 10.95
N LYS A 26 6.74 10.32 11.97
CA LYS A 26 7.29 10.06 13.31
C LYS A 26 8.33 8.92 13.30
N LEU A 27 8.04 7.82 12.61
CA LEU A 27 8.98 6.69 12.50
C LEU A 27 10.25 7.07 11.73
N SER A 28 10.10 7.86 10.67
CA SER A 28 11.21 8.41 9.89
C SER A 28 12.08 9.35 10.74
N ALA A 29 11.46 10.28 11.48
CA ALA A 29 12.17 11.19 12.38
C ALA A 29 12.92 10.45 13.51
N ALA A 30 12.34 9.37 14.02
CA ALA A 30 12.96 8.51 15.02
C ALA A 30 13.96 7.49 14.45
N ASN A 31 14.19 7.47 13.14
CA ASN A 31 15.05 6.49 12.45
C ASN A 31 14.64 5.02 12.72
N ARG A 32 13.34 4.75 12.86
CA ARG A 32 12.78 3.43 13.21
C ARG A 32 12.28 2.61 12.02
N ILE A 33 12.34 3.17 10.81
CA ILE A 33 12.04 2.43 9.58
C ILE A 33 13.25 1.57 9.23
N ASP A 34 13.05 0.26 9.07
CA ASP A 34 14.10 -0.65 8.63
C ASP A 34 14.21 -0.67 7.11
N TRP A 35 15.27 -0.03 6.60
CA TRP A 35 15.59 0.07 5.18
C TRP A 35 16.37 -1.13 4.61
N SER A 36 16.62 -2.17 5.42
CA SER A 36 17.34 -3.37 4.98
C SER A 36 16.61 -4.10 3.85
N ARG A 37 15.28 -4.13 3.91
CA ARG A 37 14.41 -4.80 2.93
C ARG A 37 13.03 -4.15 2.91
N ALA A 38 12.38 -4.18 1.76
CA ALA A 38 10.94 -4.02 1.65
C ALA A 38 10.30 -5.35 1.31
N ALA A 39 9.10 -5.60 1.82
CA ALA A 39 8.24 -6.68 1.37
C ALA A 39 6.99 -6.11 0.73
N MET A 40 6.59 -6.67 -0.40
CA MET A 40 5.39 -6.29 -1.14
C MET A 40 4.50 -7.49 -1.35
N GLY A 41 3.20 -7.28 -1.16
CA GLY A 41 2.19 -8.25 -1.52
C GLY A 41 0.84 -7.59 -1.73
N GLY A 42 -0.10 -8.37 -2.24
CA GLY A 42 -1.49 -7.94 -2.30
C GLY A 42 -2.46 -9.03 -1.93
N GLY A 43 -3.71 -8.62 -1.70
CA GLY A 43 -4.80 -9.52 -1.38
C GLY A 43 -6.10 -9.04 -2.01
N HIS A 44 -7.01 -9.98 -2.27
CA HIS A 44 -8.36 -9.65 -2.74
C HIS A 44 -9.33 -9.64 -1.57
N ILE A 45 -10.21 -8.65 -1.52
CA ILE A 45 -11.28 -8.57 -0.52
C ILE A 45 -12.61 -8.57 -1.26
N ASP A 46 -13.45 -9.58 -0.99
CA ASP A 46 -14.78 -9.67 -1.55
C ASP A 46 -15.61 -8.46 -1.07
N GLU A 47 -16.05 -7.64 -2.03
CA GLU A 47 -16.75 -6.39 -1.78
C GLU A 47 -18.00 -6.33 -2.64
N LYS A 48 -19.12 -5.93 -2.04
CA LYS A 48 -20.40 -5.84 -2.76
C LYS A 48 -20.66 -4.46 -3.36
N ARG A 49 -20.04 -3.39 -2.83
CA ARG A 49 -20.28 -1.98 -3.20
C ARG A 49 -19.05 -1.12 -2.95
N GLY A 50 -18.72 -0.20 -3.86
CA GLY A 50 -17.55 0.68 -3.77
C GLY A 50 -17.01 1.09 -5.14
N ALA A 51 -16.22 2.17 -5.20
CA ALA A 51 -15.66 2.69 -6.45
C ALA A 51 -14.43 1.90 -6.95
N GLY A 52 -13.82 1.07 -6.10
CA GLY A 52 -12.62 0.27 -6.39
C GLY A 52 -12.91 -1.21 -6.67
N ILE A 53 -14.11 -1.54 -7.12
CA ILE A 53 -14.52 -2.94 -7.34
C ILE A 53 -14.29 -3.34 -8.79
N GLY A 54 -13.81 -4.56 -8.99
CA GLY A 54 -13.65 -5.19 -10.30
C GLY A 54 -13.99 -6.67 -10.30
N PRO A 55 -14.04 -7.30 -11.48
CA PRO A 55 -14.20 -8.73 -11.59
C PRO A 55 -12.93 -9.43 -11.08
N SER A 56 -13.09 -10.31 -10.10
CA SER A 56 -11.96 -11.07 -9.55
C SER A 56 -11.35 -12.02 -10.58
N PRO A 57 -10.03 -11.95 -10.85
CA PRO A 57 -9.35 -12.92 -11.71
C PRO A 57 -9.24 -14.31 -11.05
N VAL A 58 -9.39 -14.39 -9.72
CA VAL A 58 -9.18 -15.62 -8.93
C VAL A 58 -10.48 -16.18 -8.34
N ASN A 59 -11.61 -15.48 -8.49
CA ASN A 59 -12.91 -15.85 -7.93
C ASN A 59 -14.05 -15.72 -8.96
N ARG A 60 -13.87 -16.32 -10.15
CA ARG A 60 -14.89 -16.39 -11.24
C ARG A 60 -15.54 -15.03 -11.58
N GLY A 61 -14.78 -13.94 -11.53
CA GLY A 61 -15.30 -12.60 -11.81
C GLY A 61 -16.23 -12.03 -10.73
N LYS A 62 -16.31 -12.63 -9.53
CA LYS A 62 -17.06 -12.05 -8.42
C LYS A 62 -16.53 -10.63 -8.11
N PRO A 63 -17.43 -9.70 -7.74
CA PRO A 63 -17.03 -8.36 -7.33
C PRO A 63 -16.07 -8.40 -6.13
N CYS A 64 -14.86 -7.88 -6.31
CA CYS A 64 -13.92 -7.67 -5.22
C CYS A 64 -13.04 -6.45 -5.47
N SER A 65 -12.33 -6.03 -4.44
CA SER A 65 -11.23 -5.06 -4.52
C SER A 65 -9.91 -5.79 -4.32
N LYS A 66 -8.81 -5.15 -4.74
CA LYS A 66 -7.45 -5.62 -4.47
C LYS A 66 -6.70 -4.58 -3.64
N HIS A 67 -6.09 -5.03 -2.57
CA HIS A 67 -5.25 -4.23 -1.70
C HIS A 67 -3.80 -4.57 -1.95
N HIS A 68 -2.98 -3.57 -2.29
CA HIS A 68 -1.53 -3.68 -2.44
C HIS A 68 -0.85 -3.00 -1.26
N LEU A 69 0.15 -3.65 -0.67
CA LEU A 69 0.82 -3.19 0.53
C LEU A 69 2.34 -3.31 0.36
N ILE A 70 3.08 -2.30 0.83
CA ILE A 70 4.53 -2.38 1.06
C ILE A 70 4.81 -2.26 2.55
N TYR A 71 5.73 -3.09 3.04
CA TYR A 71 6.22 -3.10 4.40
C TYR A 71 7.74 -2.91 4.46
N ASP A 72 8.23 -2.31 5.54
CA ASP A 72 9.65 -2.27 5.86
C ASP A 72 10.15 -3.62 6.44
N GLY A 73 11.44 -3.72 6.76
CA GLY A 73 12.02 -4.95 7.28
C GLY A 73 11.51 -5.40 8.65
N ASN A 74 10.87 -4.50 9.40
CA ASN A 74 10.19 -4.75 10.68
C ASN A 74 8.70 -5.12 10.50
N GLY A 75 8.16 -5.08 9.28
CA GLY A 75 6.74 -5.31 9.01
C GLY A 75 5.87 -4.05 9.17
N THR A 76 6.47 -2.86 9.28
CA THR A 76 5.74 -1.59 9.31
C THR A 76 5.14 -1.32 7.93
N PRO A 77 3.81 -1.14 7.79
CA PRO A 77 3.22 -0.76 6.52
C PRO A 77 3.65 0.65 6.14
N LEU A 78 4.31 0.79 5.00
CA LEU A 78 4.79 2.07 4.47
C LEU A 78 3.78 2.69 3.53
N PHE A 79 3.01 1.85 2.83
CA PHE A 79 2.00 2.33 1.91
C PHE A 79 0.94 1.25 1.65
N ALA A 80 -0.28 1.70 1.40
CA ALA A 80 -1.42 0.87 1.04
C ALA A 80 -2.20 1.48 -0.12
N LEU A 81 -2.57 0.67 -1.12
CA LEU A 81 -3.48 1.06 -2.19
C LEU A 81 -4.61 0.07 -2.30
N THR A 82 -5.83 0.60 -2.43
CA THR A 82 -6.99 -0.19 -2.83
C THR A 82 -7.33 0.11 -4.27
N ARG A 83 -7.49 -0.93 -5.09
CA ARG A 83 -7.75 -0.85 -6.53
C ARG A 83 -8.73 -1.92 -6.98
N SER A 84 -9.10 -1.83 -8.25
CA SER A 84 -9.96 -2.83 -8.88
C SER A 84 -9.29 -4.21 -8.88
N ALA A 85 -10.08 -5.27 -8.71
CA ALA A 85 -9.57 -6.63 -8.58
C ALA A 85 -8.69 -7.12 -9.73
N ASN A 86 -8.95 -6.61 -10.93
CA ASN A 86 -8.25 -6.96 -12.16
C ASN A 86 -7.07 -6.04 -12.47
N ASP A 87 -6.73 -5.08 -11.60
CA ASP A 87 -5.55 -4.23 -11.76
C ASP A 87 -4.26 -5.08 -11.56
N PRO A 88 -3.32 -5.10 -12.54
CA PRO A 88 -2.08 -5.85 -12.42
C PRO A 88 -1.12 -5.27 -11.37
N ASP A 89 -0.55 -6.13 -10.53
CA ASP A 89 0.34 -5.75 -9.41
C ASP A 89 1.56 -4.94 -9.84
N ILE A 90 2.18 -5.33 -10.96
CA ILE A 90 3.44 -4.78 -11.49
C ILE A 90 3.35 -3.28 -11.74
N LYS A 91 2.20 -2.79 -12.23
CA LYS A 91 2.06 -1.37 -12.60
C LYS A 91 2.19 -0.45 -11.39
N ARG A 92 1.93 -0.93 -10.18
CA ARG A 92 1.79 -0.08 -8.98
C ARG A 92 2.95 -0.24 -8.01
N ALA A 93 3.65 -1.37 -8.10
CA ALA A 93 4.87 -1.63 -7.35
C ALA A 93 5.97 -0.56 -7.53
N LEU A 94 6.01 0.13 -8.68
CA LEU A 94 6.91 1.27 -8.94
C LEU A 94 6.46 2.55 -8.22
N ASP A 95 5.18 2.94 -8.36
CA ASP A 95 4.61 4.11 -7.68
C ASP A 95 4.83 4.05 -6.16
N LEU A 96 4.80 2.84 -5.59
CA LEU A 96 4.96 2.58 -4.17
C LEU A 96 6.40 2.76 -3.66
N LEU A 97 7.40 2.50 -4.53
CA LEU A 97 8.81 2.56 -4.16
C LEU A 97 9.34 4.01 -4.13
N ASP A 98 8.84 4.84 -5.04
CA ASP A 98 9.30 6.22 -5.24
C ASP A 98 8.84 7.19 -4.14
N CYS A 99 7.73 6.91 -3.45
CA CYS A 99 7.17 7.74 -2.37
C CYS A 99 8.09 7.94 -1.14
N SER A 100 9.18 7.18 -1.03
CA SER A 100 10.09 7.23 0.14
C SER A 100 11.21 8.27 0.04
N ALA A 101 11.31 9.00 -1.07
CA ALA A 101 12.46 9.86 -1.41
C ALA A 101 12.33 11.35 -1.03
N ASP A 102 11.19 11.80 -0.51
CA ASP A 102 10.78 13.22 -0.58
C ASP A 102 11.29 14.12 0.58
N ARG A 103 12.61 14.11 0.84
CA ARG A 103 13.25 15.03 1.81
C ARG A 103 14.34 15.85 1.11
N PRO A 104 14.41 17.19 1.31
CA PRO A 104 15.48 18.01 0.74
C PRO A 104 16.87 17.51 1.18
N GLY A 105 17.72 17.15 0.20
CA GLY A 105 19.05 16.57 0.42
C GLY A 105 19.31 15.32 -0.43
N ARG A 106 20.47 14.68 -0.27
CA ARG A 106 20.79 13.42 -1.00
C ARG A 106 19.72 12.37 -0.68
N PRO A 107 19.01 11.79 -1.68
CA PRO A 107 18.02 10.74 -1.44
C PRO A 107 18.78 9.55 -0.87
N ARG A 108 18.55 9.21 0.41
CA ARG A 108 19.45 8.29 1.13
C ARG A 108 18.84 6.98 1.54
N ARG A 109 17.63 6.63 1.10
CA ARG A 109 16.91 5.49 1.70
C ARG A 109 16.05 4.74 0.69
N ARG A 110 16.71 4.11 -0.27
CA ARG A 110 16.12 3.01 -1.05
C ARG A 110 16.32 1.71 -0.27
N PHE A 111 15.32 0.83 -0.29
CA PHE A 111 15.47 -0.51 0.30
C PHE A 111 16.61 -1.27 -0.38
N LYS A 112 17.43 -1.98 0.39
CA LYS A 112 18.54 -2.77 -0.17
C LYS A 112 18.07 -4.02 -0.90
N ALA A 113 16.90 -4.54 -0.53
CA ALA A 113 16.26 -5.68 -1.15
C ALA A 113 14.74 -5.47 -1.23
N LEU A 114 14.12 -5.98 -2.30
CA LEU A 114 12.67 -6.06 -2.43
C LEU A 114 12.26 -7.53 -2.46
N LEU A 115 11.43 -7.94 -1.50
CA LEU A 115 10.79 -9.24 -1.44
C LEU A 115 9.38 -9.08 -2.00
N ALA A 116 9.04 -9.84 -3.03
CA ALA A 116 7.72 -9.80 -3.62
C ALA A 116 7.28 -11.20 -4.04
N GLU A 117 5.97 -11.42 -4.06
CA GLU A 117 5.41 -12.66 -4.59
C GLU A 117 5.61 -12.77 -6.11
N LYS A 118 5.45 -13.98 -6.65
CA LYS A 118 5.67 -14.26 -8.07
C LYS A 118 4.76 -13.42 -8.98
N ALA A 119 3.57 -13.07 -8.52
CA ALA A 119 2.64 -12.20 -9.25
C ALA A 119 3.20 -10.79 -9.51
N CYS A 120 4.17 -10.34 -8.70
CA CYS A 120 4.87 -9.07 -8.87
C CYS A 120 6.16 -9.18 -9.70
N SER A 121 6.45 -10.34 -10.31
CA SER A 121 7.68 -10.51 -11.10
C SER A 121 7.63 -9.67 -12.38
N SER A 122 8.54 -8.71 -12.49
CA SER A 122 8.69 -7.83 -13.66
C SER A 122 10.16 -7.58 -13.94
N ALA A 123 10.50 -7.34 -15.21
CA ALA A 123 11.82 -6.84 -15.59
C ALA A 123 12.12 -5.49 -14.90
N ALA A 124 11.10 -4.70 -14.53
CA ALA A 124 11.27 -3.44 -13.82
C ALA A 124 11.79 -3.57 -12.38
N PHE A 125 11.79 -4.79 -11.80
CA PHE A 125 12.26 -5.07 -10.43
C PHE A 125 13.51 -5.97 -10.39
N ARG A 126 14.12 -6.27 -11.54
CA ARG A 126 15.42 -6.96 -11.64
C ARG A 126 16.54 -5.97 -11.87
#